data_AF-A0A7X4FJB0-F1
#
_entry.id   AF-A0A7X4FJB0-F1
#
_cell.length_a   1.000
_cell.length_b   1.000
_cell.length_c   1.000
_cell.angle_alpha   90.00
_cell.angle_beta   90.00
_cell.angle_gamma   90.00
#
_symmetry.space_group_name_H-M   'P 1'
#
loop_
_entity.id
_entity.type
_entity.pdbx_description
1 polymer ?
#
loop_
_entity_poly.entity_id
_entity_poly.type
_entity_poly.pdbx_seq_one_letter_code
_entity_poly.pdbx_strand_id
1 'polypeptide(L)'
;MPDAKTPRHIHTNRSAKADYLACKEILSGSKNSAETTCMDRSTKADFLAIRAFFCGRLYDAETICKVLVEEDLMDLVFESSFVKQLIQQGREKGIQQVREQRERGYAIKNIITVLEIRFDLHESEHLSARLATITDLQRLKQLHRAAIQVSSLEAFEQALDA
;
A
#
# COMPACT_ATOMS: atom_id res chain seq x y z
N MET A 1 17.32 -6.96 4.31
CA MET A 1 15.93 -6.61 3.95
C MET A 1 15.99 -5.48 2.94
N PRO A 2 15.36 -5.58 1.76
CA PRO A 2 15.39 -4.49 0.80
C PRO A 2 14.45 -3.39 1.27
N ASP A 3 15.06 -2.24 1.50
CA ASP A 3 14.45 -0.96 1.85
C ASP A 3 13.33 -0.63 0.85
N ALA A 4 12.12 -0.42 1.35
CA ALA A 4 10.98 0.02 0.57
C ALA A 4 11.26 1.44 0.10
N LYS A 5 11.97 1.57 -1.03
CA LYS A 5 12.18 2.84 -1.70
C LYS A 5 10.81 3.40 -2.07
N THR A 6 10.33 4.34 -1.25
CA THR A 6 9.40 5.39 -1.65
C THR A 6 9.81 5.85 -3.05
N PRO A 7 8.89 5.95 -4.02
CA PRO A 7 9.23 6.54 -5.31
C PRO A 7 9.89 7.88 -5.04
N ARG A 8 11.18 8.01 -5.40
CA ARG A 8 11.83 9.31 -5.38
C ARG A 8 11.10 10.15 -6.43
N HIS A 9 10.18 10.99 -5.97
CA HIS A 9 9.77 12.13 -6.77
C HIS A 9 11.06 12.89 -7.08
N ILE A 10 11.45 12.89 -8.35
CA ILE A 10 12.51 13.77 -8.80
C ILE A 10 11.89 15.16 -8.65
N HIS A 11 12.18 15.84 -7.55
CA HIS A 11 11.85 17.25 -7.40
C HIS A 11 12.66 18.02 -8.45
N THR A 12 12.13 18.09 -9.66
CA THR A 12 12.59 19.07 -10.63
C THR A 12 12.27 20.43 -10.04
N ASN A 13 13.27 21.31 -9.92
CA ASN A 13 13.14 22.68 -9.44
C ASN A 13 12.38 23.54 -10.49
N ARG A 14 11.18 23.11 -10.86
CA ARG A 14 10.30 23.69 -11.87
C ARG A 14 9.08 24.25 -11.15
N SER A 15 8.53 25.34 -11.70
CA SER A 15 7.28 25.89 -11.18
C SER A 15 6.10 24.98 -11.55
N ALA A 16 5.04 24.98 -10.74
CA ALA A 16 3.83 24.19 -11.01
C ALA A 16 3.26 24.42 -12.43
N LYS A 17 3.38 25.65 -12.94
CA LYS A 17 3.00 25.99 -14.32
C LYS A 17 3.86 25.27 -15.37
N ALA A 18 5.17 25.18 -15.14
CA ALA A 18 6.09 24.49 -16.05
C ALA A 18 5.85 22.97 -16.04
N ASP A 19 5.56 22.39 -14.87
CA ASP A 19 5.27 20.97 -14.74
C ASP A 19 3.93 20.60 -15.40
N TYR A 20 2.90 21.40 -15.20
CA TYR A 20 1.63 21.25 -15.92
C TYR A 20 1.82 21.30 -17.45
N LEU A 21 2.54 22.30 -17.97
CA LEU A 21 2.75 22.44 -19.42
C LEU A 21 3.53 21.25 -19.99
N ALA A 22 4.59 20.82 -19.30
CA ALA A 22 5.39 19.67 -19.74
C ALA A 22 4.57 18.36 -19.68
N CYS A 23 3.76 18.17 -18.63
CA CYS A 23 2.88 17.01 -18.52
C CYS A 23 1.81 17.00 -19.64
N LYS A 24 1.21 18.16 -19.92
CA LYS A 24 0.26 18.35 -21.02
C LYS A 24 0.88 18.03 -22.37
N GLU A 25 2.09 18.51 -22.64
CA GLU A 25 2.80 18.22 -23.89
C GLU A 25 3.01 16.71 -24.09
N ILE A 26 3.40 15.99 -23.03
CA ILE A 26 3.60 14.53 -23.08
C ILE A 26 2.29 13.79 -23.37
N LEU A 27 1.21 14.11 -22.64
CA LEU A 27 -0.05 13.39 -22.73
C LEU A 27 -0.82 13.71 -24.02
N SER A 28 -0.86 14.98 -24.43
CA SER A 28 -1.44 15.38 -25.73
C SER A 28 -0.62 14.84 -26.91
N GLY A 29 0.71 14.86 -26.83
CA GLY A 29 1.59 14.24 -27.84
C GLY A 29 1.35 12.72 -27.95
N SER A 30 1.08 12.05 -26.83
CA SER A 30 0.72 10.63 -26.82
C SER A 30 -0.63 10.38 -27.49
N LYS A 31 -1.64 11.22 -27.26
CA LYS A 31 -2.94 11.15 -27.94
C LYS A 31 -2.76 11.24 -29.46
N ASN A 32 -2.03 12.25 -29.93
CA ASN A 32 -1.76 12.47 -31.34
C ASN A 32 -0.99 11.30 -31.97
N SER A 33 0.01 10.77 -31.26
CA SER A 33 0.78 9.60 -31.70
C SER A 33 -0.09 8.36 -31.87
N ALA A 34 -1.04 8.12 -30.95
CA ALA A 34 -1.97 7.00 -31.05
C ALA A 34 -2.98 7.17 -32.20
N GLU A 35 -3.36 8.41 -32.54
CA GLU A 35 -4.25 8.71 -33.67
C GLU A 35 -3.54 8.52 -35.01
N THR A 36 -2.30 8.97 -35.14
CA THR A 36 -1.53 8.84 -36.39
C THR A 36 -1.10 7.41 -36.69
N THR A 37 -1.00 6.56 -35.67
CA THR A 37 -0.67 5.13 -35.82
C THR A 37 -1.88 4.22 -36.00
N CYS A 38 -3.10 4.78 -36.10
CA CYS A 38 -4.35 4.03 -36.29
C CYS A 38 -4.54 2.92 -35.23
N MET A 39 -4.23 3.22 -33.96
CA MET A 39 -4.48 2.29 -32.87
C MET A 39 -5.99 2.09 -32.68
N ASP A 40 -6.41 0.85 -32.44
CA ASP A 40 -7.76 0.61 -31.96
C ASP A 40 -7.98 1.26 -30.57
N ARG A 41 -9.25 1.43 -30.18
CA ARG A 41 -9.61 2.14 -28.97
C ARG A 41 -9.01 1.53 -27.70
N SER A 42 -8.96 0.20 -27.62
CA SER A 42 -8.41 -0.51 -26.45
C SER A 42 -6.90 -0.30 -26.36
N THR A 43 -6.19 -0.44 -27.48
CA THR A 43 -4.75 -0.18 -27.53
C THR A 43 -4.41 1.28 -27.22
N LYS A 44 -5.22 2.22 -27.71
CA LYS A 44 -5.08 3.65 -27.40
C LYS A 44 -5.29 3.94 -25.90
N ALA A 45 -6.29 3.33 -25.29
CA ALA A 45 -6.56 3.44 -23.85
C ALA A 45 -5.35 2.96 -23.03
N ASP A 46 -4.83 1.77 -23.33
CA ASP A 46 -3.67 1.20 -22.64
C ASP A 46 -2.40 2.03 -22.85
N PHE A 47 -2.15 2.50 -24.08
CA PHE A 47 -1.02 3.38 -24.37
C PHE A 47 -1.05 4.67 -23.55
N LEU A 48 -2.20 5.36 -23.52
CA LEU A 48 -2.37 6.60 -22.77
C LEU A 48 -2.27 6.38 -21.26
N ALA A 49 -2.87 5.31 -20.74
CA ALA A 49 -2.79 4.95 -19.34
C ALA A 49 -1.35 4.68 -18.88
N ILE A 50 -0.58 3.94 -19.68
CA ILE A 50 0.83 3.65 -19.39
C ILE A 50 1.64 4.95 -19.39
N ARG A 51 1.38 5.86 -20.33
CA ARG A 51 2.03 7.18 -20.37
C ARG A 51 1.72 8.01 -19.13
N ALA A 52 0.44 8.09 -18.73
CA ALA A 52 0.03 8.78 -17.51
C ALA A 52 0.67 8.17 -16.25
N PHE A 53 0.78 6.84 -16.18
CA PHE A 53 1.48 6.16 -15.10
C PHE A 53 2.96 6.56 -15.01
N PHE A 54 3.67 6.63 -16.14
CA PHE A 54 5.06 7.09 -16.14
C PHE A 54 5.22 8.58 -15.83
N CYS A 55 4.25 9.42 -16.22
CA CYS A 55 4.18 10.82 -15.77
C CYS A 55 4.17 10.93 -14.24
N GLY A 56 3.57 9.97 -13.52
CA GLY A 56 3.55 9.92 -12.05
C GLY A 56 4.93 9.81 -11.37
N ARG A 57 5.99 9.53 -12.14
CA ARG A 57 7.38 9.56 -11.63
C ARG A 57 7.99 10.96 -11.62
N LEU A 58 7.46 11.85 -12.46
CA LEU A 58 7.98 13.18 -12.70
C LEU A 58 7.06 14.26 -12.14
N TYR A 59 5.75 14.00 -12.13
CA TYR A 59 4.71 14.93 -11.74
C TYR A 59 3.84 14.30 -10.67
N ASP A 60 3.26 15.14 -9.80
CA ASP A 60 2.29 14.71 -8.82
C ASP A 60 0.96 14.29 -9.48
N ALA A 61 0.15 13.55 -8.72
CA ALA A 61 -1.12 13.03 -9.21
C ALA A 61 -2.14 14.13 -9.55
N GLU A 62 -2.12 15.26 -8.84
CA GLU A 62 -3.05 16.36 -9.09
C GLU A 62 -2.77 17.01 -10.45
N THR A 63 -1.50 17.28 -10.75
CA THR A 63 -1.06 17.79 -12.06
C THR A 63 -1.49 16.86 -13.20
N ILE A 64 -1.27 15.55 -13.05
CA ILE A 64 -1.61 14.56 -14.09
C ILE A 64 -3.12 14.48 -14.27
N CYS A 65 -3.89 14.36 -13.18
CA CYS A 65 -5.35 14.31 -13.24
C CYS A 65 -5.93 15.57 -13.88
N LYS A 66 -5.41 16.75 -13.53
CA LYS A 66 -5.83 18.01 -14.13
C LYS A 66 -5.63 18.01 -15.65
N VAL A 67 -4.47 17.58 -16.13
CA VAL A 67 -4.20 17.47 -17.57
C VAL A 67 -5.15 16.46 -18.22
N LEU A 68 -5.33 15.28 -17.64
CA LEU A 68 -6.21 14.25 -18.20
C LEU A 68 -7.67 14.71 -18.33
N VAL A 69 -8.16 15.47 -17.35
CA VAL A 69 -9.51 16.05 -17.38
C VAL A 69 -9.60 17.14 -18.44
N GLU A 70 -8.66 18.09 -18.46
CA GLU A 70 -8.70 19.22 -19.40
C GLU A 70 -8.47 18.79 -20.86
N GLU A 71 -7.78 17.68 -21.11
CA GLU A 71 -7.55 17.10 -22.45
C GLU A 71 -8.61 16.08 -22.88
N ASP A 72 -9.64 15.87 -22.06
CA ASP A 72 -10.70 14.87 -22.26
C ASP A 72 -10.15 13.45 -22.50
N LEU A 73 -9.13 13.09 -21.71
CA LEU A 73 -8.44 11.81 -21.76
C LEU A 73 -8.84 10.88 -20.61
N MET A 74 -9.52 11.41 -19.59
CA MET A 74 -9.78 10.68 -18.36
C MET A 74 -10.59 9.39 -18.60
N ASP A 75 -11.70 9.49 -19.35
CA ASP A 75 -12.56 8.34 -19.64
C ASP A 75 -11.81 7.26 -20.42
N LEU A 76 -11.02 7.67 -21.42
CA LEU A 76 -10.22 6.77 -22.23
C LEU A 76 -9.14 6.07 -21.41
N VAL A 77 -8.52 6.77 -20.45
CA VAL A 77 -7.56 6.15 -19.51
C VAL A 77 -8.27 5.13 -18.61
N PHE A 78 -9.49 5.37 -18.16
CA PHE A 78 -10.24 4.41 -17.34
C PHE A 78 -10.75 3.18 -18.11
N GLU A 79 -10.87 3.27 -19.43
CA GLU A 79 -11.18 2.11 -20.27
C GLU A 79 -10.04 1.08 -20.29
N SER A 80 -8.80 1.52 -20.03
CA SER A 80 -7.57 0.72 -20.06
C SER A 80 -7.65 -0.55 -19.20
N SER A 81 -7.21 -1.66 -19.81
CA SER A 81 -7.00 -2.93 -19.11
C SER A 81 -5.90 -2.81 -18.05
N PHE A 82 -4.86 -2.05 -18.33
CA PHE A 82 -3.77 -1.75 -17.39
C PHE A 82 -4.27 -1.00 -16.15
N VAL A 83 -5.10 0.04 -16.30
CA VAL A 83 -5.69 0.76 -15.15
C VAL A 83 -6.60 -0.14 -14.33
N LYS A 84 -7.46 -0.93 -14.98
CA LYS A 84 -8.33 -1.89 -14.30
C LYS A 84 -7.53 -2.91 -13.48
N GLN A 85 -6.43 -3.43 -14.02
CA GLN A 85 -5.53 -4.32 -13.31
C GLN A 85 -4.86 -3.63 -12.12
N LEU A 86 -4.38 -2.40 -12.25
CA LEU A 86 -3.79 -1.64 -11.15
C LEU A 86 -4.79 -1.42 -10.00
N ILE A 87 -6.03 -1.04 -10.32
CA ILE A 87 -7.09 -0.87 -9.33
C ILE A 87 -7.37 -2.20 -8.61
N GLN A 88 -7.49 -3.29 -9.37
CA GLN A 88 -7.75 -4.62 -8.80
C GLN A 88 -6.61 -5.08 -7.88
N GLN A 89 -5.35 -4.93 -8.30
CA GLN A 89 -4.19 -5.25 -7.46
C GLN A 89 -4.12 -4.37 -6.21
N GLY A 90 -4.45 -3.09 -6.32
CA GLY A 90 -4.53 -2.17 -5.18
C GLY A 90 -5.57 -2.63 -4.17
N ARG A 91 -6.75 -3.04 -4.65
CA ARG A 91 -7.82 -3.59 -3.81
C ARG A 91 -7.41 -4.89 -3.13
N GLU A 92 -6.81 -5.83 -3.85
CA GLU A 92 -6.35 -7.11 -3.29
C GLU A 92 -5.29 -6.91 -2.22
N LYS A 93 -4.31 -6.02 -2.45
CA LYS A 93 -3.32 -5.63 -1.43
C LYS A 93 -3.98 -5.03 -0.20
N GLY A 94 -4.97 -4.14 -0.38
CA GLY A 94 -5.72 -3.55 0.74
C GLY A 94 -6.47 -4.61 1.56
N ILE A 95 -7.16 -5.54 0.90
CA ILE A 95 -7.85 -6.65 1.58
C ILE A 95 -6.85 -7.53 2.35
N GLN A 96 -5.72 -7.84 1.72
CA GLN A 96 -4.68 -8.66 2.34
C GLN A 96 -4.09 -7.99 3.59
N GLN A 97 -3.82 -6.68 3.53
CA GLN A 97 -3.34 -5.92 4.69
C GLN A 97 -4.36 -5.93 5.85
N VAL A 98 -5.65 -5.75 5.55
CA VAL A 98 -6.70 -5.82 6.58
C VAL A 98 -6.77 -7.21 7.20
N ARG A 99 -6.65 -8.26 6.40
CA ARG A 99 -6.64 -9.65 6.89
C ARG A 99 -5.44 -9.92 7.79
N GLU A 100 -4.24 -9.52 7.38
CA GLU A 100 -3.03 -9.69 8.17
C GLU A 100 -3.11 -8.94 9.51
N GLN A 101 -3.60 -7.70 9.49
CA GLN A 101 -3.81 -6.92 10.71
C GLN A 101 -4.82 -7.59 11.64
N ARG A 102 -5.89 -8.16 11.09
CA ARG A 102 -6.91 -8.89 11.86
C ARG A 102 -6.34 -10.17 12.46
N GLU A 103 -5.57 -10.95 11.71
CA GLU A 103 -4.93 -12.18 12.20
C GLU A 103 -3.94 -11.87 13.33
N ARG A 104 -3.17 -10.78 13.21
CA ARG A 104 -2.30 -10.29 14.31
C ARG A 104 -3.12 -9.90 15.55
N GLY A 105 -4.19 -9.13 15.37
CA GLY A 105 -5.07 -8.73 16.46
C GLY A 105 -5.64 -9.95 17.22
N TYR A 106 -6.05 -11.00 16.50
CA TYR A 106 -6.49 -12.25 17.14
C TYR A 106 -5.37 -12.97 17.88
N ALA A 107 -4.16 -13.03 17.31
CA ALA A 107 -3.03 -13.67 17.99
C ALA A 107 -2.70 -12.97 19.32
N ILE A 108 -2.68 -11.63 19.32
CA ILE A 108 -2.44 -10.83 20.53
C ILE A 108 -3.55 -11.09 21.55
N LYS A 109 -4.82 -11.01 21.14
CA LYS A 109 -5.96 -11.27 22.03
C LYS A 109 -5.87 -12.66 22.67
N ASN A 110 -5.53 -13.68 21.90
CA ASN A 110 -5.41 -15.04 22.41
C ASN A 110 -4.27 -15.19 23.43
N ILE A 111 -3.11 -14.55 23.19
CA ILE A 111 -1.99 -14.52 24.15
C ILE A 111 -2.48 -13.91 25.47
N ILE A 112 -3.10 -12.73 25.41
CA ILE A 112 -3.60 -12.03 26.59
C ILE A 112 -4.60 -12.88 27.35
N THR A 113 -5.62 -13.44 26.68
CA THR A 113 -6.61 -14.30 27.31
C THR A 113 -5.99 -15.51 28.01
N VAL A 114 -4.95 -16.14 27.43
CA VAL A 114 -4.24 -17.24 28.10
C VAL A 114 -3.55 -16.75 29.37
N LEU A 115 -2.89 -15.60 29.33
CA LEU A 115 -2.20 -15.05 30.50
C LEU A 115 -3.18 -14.62 31.60
N GLU A 116 -4.30 -14.01 31.24
CA GLU A 116 -5.40 -13.64 32.14
C GLU A 116 -5.93 -14.88 32.88
N ILE A 117 -6.19 -15.98 32.15
CA ILE A 117 -6.70 -17.22 32.74
C ILE A 117 -5.66 -17.90 33.65
N ARG A 118 -4.39 -17.98 33.21
CA ARG A 118 -3.37 -18.76 33.91
C ARG A 118 -2.81 -18.07 35.14
N PHE A 119 -2.75 -16.74 35.11
CA PHE A 119 -2.07 -15.95 36.12
C PHE A 119 -2.99 -14.94 36.83
N ASP A 120 -4.31 -15.03 36.61
CA ASP A 120 -5.31 -14.10 37.16
C ASP A 120 -4.94 -12.63 36.90
N LEU A 121 -4.50 -12.35 35.67
CA LEU A 121 -4.05 -11.02 35.27
C LEU A 121 -5.29 -10.12 35.03
N HIS A 122 -5.48 -9.11 35.88
CA HIS A 122 -6.60 -8.17 35.75
C HIS A 122 -6.30 -6.96 34.85
N GLU A 123 -5.02 -6.63 34.64
CA GLU A 123 -4.57 -5.50 33.83
C GLU A 123 -3.58 -5.97 32.76
N SER A 124 -4.03 -6.05 31.51
CA SER A 124 -3.26 -6.57 30.39
C SER A 124 -2.93 -5.51 29.32
N GLU A 125 -3.29 -4.24 29.54
CA GLU A 125 -3.11 -3.14 28.58
C GLU A 125 -1.63 -2.93 28.20
N HIS A 126 -0.73 -2.96 29.19
CA HIS A 126 0.71 -2.83 28.95
C HIS A 126 1.26 -3.97 28.07
N LEU A 127 0.86 -5.22 28.35
CA LEU A 127 1.28 -6.37 27.55
C LEU A 127 0.67 -6.34 26.15
N SER A 128 -0.59 -5.93 26.02
CA SER A 128 -1.26 -5.74 24.73
C SER A 128 -0.54 -4.71 23.87
N ALA A 129 -0.17 -3.56 24.46
CA ALA A 129 0.58 -2.51 23.77
C ALA A 129 1.96 -3.00 23.32
N ARG A 130 2.69 -3.74 24.17
CA ARG A 130 3.97 -4.34 23.82
C ARG A 130 3.82 -5.36 22.68
N LEU A 131 2.86 -6.27 22.78
CA LEU A 131 2.58 -7.26 21.74
C LEU A 131 2.17 -6.63 20.40
N ALA A 132 1.48 -5.48 20.43
CA ALA A 132 1.10 -4.74 19.21
C ALA A 132 2.29 -4.21 18.40
N THR A 133 3.44 -3.98 19.06
CA THR A 133 4.68 -3.59 18.37
C THR A 133 5.27 -4.71 17.51
N ILE A 134 4.90 -5.98 17.79
CA ILE A 134 5.43 -7.15 17.08
C ILE A 134 4.69 -7.32 15.76
N THR A 135 5.37 -7.00 14.66
CA THR A 135 4.84 -7.10 13.29
C THR A 135 4.80 -8.52 12.75
N ASP A 136 5.69 -9.39 13.23
CA ASP A 136 5.77 -10.78 12.77
C ASP A 136 4.71 -11.69 13.44
N LEU A 137 3.79 -12.19 12.62
CA LEU A 137 2.75 -13.13 13.06
C LEU A 137 3.33 -14.46 13.56
N GLN A 138 4.46 -14.92 13.04
CA GLN A 138 5.08 -16.17 13.52
C GLN A 138 5.66 -16.00 14.92
N ARG A 139 6.30 -14.86 15.19
CA ARG A 139 6.70 -14.48 16.55
C ARG A 139 5.51 -14.48 17.51
N LEU A 140 4.38 -13.88 17.12
CA LEU A 140 3.15 -13.92 17.94
C LEU A 140 2.63 -15.35 18.17
N LYS A 141 2.69 -16.23 17.16
CA LYS A 141 2.30 -17.65 17.34
C LYS A 141 3.24 -18.40 18.28
N GLN A 142 4.54 -18.08 18.29
CA GLN A 142 5.49 -18.65 19.25
C GLN A 142 5.20 -18.14 20.66
N LEU A 143 4.96 -16.85 20.82
CA LEU A 143 4.58 -16.25 22.10
C LEU A 143 3.28 -16.84 22.63
N HIS A 144 2.29 -17.11 21.78
CA HIS A 144 1.08 -17.82 22.19
C HIS A 144 1.36 -19.21 22.77
N ARG A 145 2.30 -19.97 22.19
CA ARG A 145 2.73 -21.25 22.76
C ARG A 145 3.47 -21.06 24.09
N ALA A 146 4.35 -20.05 24.16
CA ALA A 146 5.07 -19.72 25.38
C ALA A 146 4.09 -19.36 26.52
N ALA A 147 3.07 -18.53 26.24
CA ALA A 147 2.04 -18.14 27.19
C ALA A 147 1.30 -19.35 27.81
N ILE A 148 1.18 -20.46 27.08
CA ILE A 148 0.58 -21.71 27.57
C ILE A 148 1.57 -22.53 28.43
N GLN A 149 2.87 -22.44 28.17
CA GLN A 149 3.89 -23.34 28.72
C GLN A 149 4.67 -22.76 29.90
N VAL A 150 4.90 -21.45 29.93
CA VAL A 150 5.72 -20.82 30.98
C VAL A 150 5.11 -21.02 32.37
N SER A 151 5.95 -21.09 33.40
CA SER A 151 5.52 -21.32 34.78
C SER A 151 5.08 -20.04 35.52
N SER A 152 5.44 -18.86 35.00
CA SER A 152 5.11 -17.56 35.60
C SER A 152 4.95 -16.47 34.53
N LEU A 153 4.33 -15.35 34.92
CA LEU A 153 4.20 -14.18 34.06
C LEU A 153 5.57 -13.56 33.72
N GLU A 154 6.48 -13.49 34.69
CA GLU A 154 7.84 -12.97 34.49
C GLU A 154 8.63 -13.78 33.44
N ALA A 155 8.48 -15.11 33.43
CA ALA A 155 9.08 -15.96 32.41
C ALA A 155 8.49 -15.69 31.00
N PHE A 156 7.21 -15.32 30.92
CA PHE A 156 6.63 -14.88 29.65
C PHE A 156 7.19 -13.53 29.20
N GLU A 157 7.34 -12.56 30.11
CA GLU A 157 7.90 -11.25 29.78
C GLU A 157 9.34 -11.35 29.28
N GLN A 158 10.16 -12.21 29.89
CA GLN A 158 11.50 -12.51 29.37
C GLN A 158 11.45 -13.11 27.96
N ALA A 159 10.50 -14.02 27.69
CA ALA A 159 10.32 -14.59 26.37
C ALA A 159 9.80 -13.55 25.35
N LEU A 160 9.11 -12.50 25.80
CA LEU A 160 8.62 -11.38 24.98
C LEU A 160 9.75 -10.44 24.56
N ASP A 161 10.74 -10.24 25.43
CA ASP A 161 11.89 -9.34 25.20
C ASP A 161 13.10 -9.99 24.50
N ALA A 162 13.07 -11.32 24.32
CA ALA A 162 14.07 -12.08 23.57
C ALA A 162 13.97 -11.86 22.04
#